data_AF-A0A7D5N3M6-F1
#
_entry.id   AF-A0A7D5N3M6-F1
#
_cell.length_a   1.000
_cell.length_b   1.000
_cell.length_c   1.000
_cell.angle_alpha   90.00
_cell.angle_beta   90.00
_cell.angle_gamma   90.00
#
_symmetry.space_group_name_H-M   'P 1'
#
loop_
_entity.id
_entity.type
_entity.pdbx_description
1 polymer ?
#
loop_
_entity_poly.entity_id
_entity_poly.type
_entity_poly.pdbx_seq_one_letter_code
_entity_poly.pdbx_strand_id
1 'polypeptide(L)'
;MKKQLLFVLVLLLTTALAQAQLTGTKNVPGDYPDIQSAVSALNTQGVGSGGVTIVIGANQTLTATLQIGSATLSVGAAASTAANPVVIDGNGFAINANFAGTRAGSQTTGSNDAIIALNGPDYVTIKNFTFNEQLSNTTSSATLENAIGCYNRLSASPFDGCQYIYIENNTFNMTESGTGGATIQVSPAIYTSATLLAHSSFATDPTQMNRYIYVTNNNFASGYTYVALTDLPEPMVVH
;
A
#
# COMPACT_ATOMS: atom_id res chain seq x y z
N MET A 1 -30.73 -40.74 7.31
CA MET A 1 -29.55 -40.56 8.18
C MET A 1 -28.25 -40.34 7.40
N LYS A 2 -27.70 -41.30 6.63
CA LYS A 2 -26.41 -41.10 5.90
C LYS A 2 -26.37 -39.89 4.94
N LYS A 3 -27.46 -39.63 4.18
CA LYS A 3 -27.57 -38.48 3.27
C LYS A 3 -27.68 -37.13 4.00
N GLN A 4 -28.31 -37.11 5.18
CA GLN A 4 -28.42 -35.90 6.01
C GLN A 4 -27.09 -35.56 6.68
N LEU A 5 -26.33 -36.58 7.11
CA LEU A 5 -24.99 -36.39 7.67
C LEU A 5 -23.99 -35.84 6.63
N LEU A 6 -24.08 -36.32 5.38
CA LEU A 6 -23.25 -35.81 4.27
C LEU A 6 -23.58 -34.35 3.92
N PHE A 7 -24.86 -33.99 3.93
CA PHE A 7 -25.29 -32.61 3.65
C PHE A 7 -24.81 -31.62 4.72
N VAL A 8 -24.88 -32.01 6.00
CA VAL A 8 -24.35 -31.22 7.12
C VAL A 8 -22.83 -31.10 7.05
N LEU A 9 -22.12 -32.17 6.69
CA LEU A 9 -20.66 -32.15 6.53
C LEU A 9 -20.21 -31.26 5.36
N VAL A 10 -20.93 -31.29 4.22
CA VAL A 10 -20.66 -30.41 3.07
C VAL A 10 -20.93 -28.95 3.44
N LEU A 11 -22.01 -28.66 4.18
CA LEU A 11 -22.32 -27.30 4.64
C LEU A 11 -21.28 -26.77 5.65
N LEU A 12 -20.74 -27.63 6.52
CA LEU A 12 -19.65 -27.28 7.44
C LEU A 12 -18.32 -27.05 6.71
N LEU A 13 -18.06 -27.78 5.61
CA LEU A 13 -16.87 -27.57 4.80
C LEU A 13 -16.94 -26.28 3.98
N THR A 14 -18.13 -25.88 3.50
CA THR A 14 -18.28 -24.63 2.75
C THR A 14 -18.20 -23.39 3.63
N THR A 15 -18.64 -23.45 4.89
CA THR A 15 -18.47 -22.34 5.84
C THR A 15 -17.04 -22.21 6.36
N ALA A 16 -16.29 -23.32 6.48
CA ALA A 16 -14.88 -23.29 6.86
C ALA A 16 -13.95 -22.67 5.78
N LEU A 17 -14.42 -22.62 4.53
CA LEU A 17 -13.70 -21.98 3.41
C LEU A 17 -14.09 -20.52 3.18
N ALA A 18 -15.08 -20.00 3.91
CA ALA A 18 -15.43 -18.58 3.86
C ALA A 18 -14.40 -17.80 4.70
N GLN A 19 -13.34 -17.30 4.05
CA GLN A 19 -12.53 -16.22 4.62
C GLN A 19 -13.45 -15.00 4.75
N ALA A 20 -13.82 -14.66 5.98
CA ALA A 20 -14.62 -13.46 6.22
C ALA A 20 -13.76 -12.24 5.83
N GLN A 21 -14.17 -11.54 4.77
CA GLN A 21 -13.50 -10.32 4.33
C GLN A 21 -13.55 -9.27 5.44
N LEU A 22 -12.52 -8.41 5.52
CA LEU A 22 -12.51 -7.34 6.52
C LEU A 22 -13.61 -6.31 6.19
N THR A 23 -14.36 -5.92 7.21
CA THR A 23 -15.40 -4.90 7.11
C THR A 23 -15.44 -4.04 8.37
N GLY A 24 -15.99 -2.82 8.24
CA GLY A 24 -16.20 -1.90 9.34
C GLY A 24 -14.88 -1.36 9.91
N THR A 25 -14.89 -0.99 11.19
CA THR A 25 -13.71 -0.46 11.87
C THR A 25 -12.87 -1.57 12.51
N LYS A 26 -11.55 -1.49 12.35
CA LYS A 26 -10.56 -2.35 13.00
C LYS A 26 -9.55 -1.48 13.75
N ASN A 27 -9.48 -1.65 15.06
CA ASN A 27 -8.61 -0.86 15.93
C ASN A 27 -7.24 -1.51 16.09
N VAL A 28 -6.20 -0.69 16.10
CA VAL A 28 -4.80 -1.11 16.22
C VAL A 28 -4.07 -0.21 17.22
N PRO A 29 -3.76 -0.66 18.44
CA PRO A 29 -4.02 -1.99 18.98
C PRO A 29 -5.51 -2.20 19.32
N GLY A 30 -5.96 -3.45 19.27
CA GLY A 30 -7.34 -3.83 19.59
C GLY A 30 -7.74 -5.10 18.85
N ASP A 31 -8.41 -4.92 17.71
CA ASP A 31 -8.76 -6.01 16.78
C ASP A 31 -7.51 -6.72 16.22
N TYR A 32 -6.43 -5.96 16.05
CA TYR A 32 -5.10 -6.47 15.74
C TYR A 32 -4.07 -5.89 16.72
N PRO A 33 -3.03 -6.63 17.08
CA PRO A 33 -1.99 -6.13 17.99
C PRO A 33 -1.17 -4.98 17.39
N ASP A 34 -0.95 -4.99 16.07
CA ASP A 34 -0.15 -4.01 15.35
C ASP A 34 -0.65 -3.84 13.90
N ILE A 35 -0.15 -2.81 13.21
CA ILE A 35 -0.57 -2.51 11.84
C ILE A 35 -0.12 -3.59 10.85
N GLN A 36 1.00 -4.27 11.15
CA GLN A 36 1.53 -5.33 10.28
C GLN A 36 0.54 -6.50 10.23
N SER A 37 0.02 -6.94 11.37
CA SER A 37 -0.97 -8.02 11.47
C SER A 37 -2.32 -7.62 10.88
N ALA A 38 -2.76 -6.37 11.04
CA ALA A 38 -3.96 -5.84 10.38
C ALA A 38 -3.84 -5.88 8.84
N VAL A 39 -2.73 -5.38 8.30
CA VAL A 39 -2.48 -5.39 6.84
C VAL A 39 -2.26 -6.82 6.32
N SER A 40 -1.66 -7.70 7.11
CA SER A 40 -1.51 -9.12 6.73
C SER A 40 -2.87 -9.81 6.60
N ALA A 41 -3.80 -9.54 7.52
CA ALA A 41 -5.17 -10.02 7.43
C ALA A 41 -5.89 -9.40 6.22
N LEU A 42 -5.75 -8.09 5.99
CA LEU A 42 -6.32 -7.40 4.84
C LEU A 42 -5.84 -7.99 3.51
N ASN A 43 -4.54 -8.21 3.34
CA ASN A 43 -3.96 -8.80 2.14
C ASN A 43 -4.43 -10.25 1.92
N THR A 44 -4.73 -10.99 3.00
CA THR A 44 -5.16 -12.39 2.96
C THR A 44 -6.64 -12.52 2.64
N GLN A 45 -7.48 -11.77 3.33
CA GLN A 45 -8.94 -11.91 3.34
C GLN A 45 -9.63 -10.93 2.37
N GLY A 46 -8.95 -9.85 2.00
CA GLY A 46 -9.53 -8.75 1.24
C GLY A 46 -10.54 -7.95 2.05
N VAL A 47 -11.36 -7.18 1.35
CA VAL A 47 -12.35 -6.27 1.91
C VAL A 47 -13.76 -6.63 1.48
N GLY A 48 -14.70 -6.54 2.43
CA GLY A 48 -16.10 -6.88 2.22
C GLY A 48 -17.00 -5.66 2.06
N SER A 49 -18.31 -5.94 2.04
CA SER A 49 -19.34 -4.93 1.82
C SER A 49 -19.20 -3.73 2.77
N GLY A 50 -19.19 -2.53 2.21
CA GLY A 50 -19.08 -1.28 2.97
C GLY A 50 -17.66 -0.87 3.35
N GLY A 51 -16.66 -1.67 2.97
CA GLY A 51 -15.25 -1.33 3.17
C GLY A 51 -14.73 -1.58 4.58
N VAL A 52 -13.46 -1.27 4.77
CA VAL A 52 -12.77 -1.38 6.06
C VAL A 52 -12.01 -0.09 6.39
N THR A 53 -12.08 0.32 7.66
CA THR A 53 -11.23 1.37 8.22
C THR A 53 -10.35 0.77 9.31
N ILE A 54 -9.03 0.76 9.09
CA ILE A 54 -8.03 0.41 10.10
C ILE A 54 -7.65 1.70 10.81
N VAL A 55 -8.00 1.82 12.09
CA VAL A 55 -7.76 3.02 12.91
C VAL A 55 -6.61 2.75 13.87
N ILE A 56 -5.61 3.61 13.82
CA ILE A 56 -4.44 3.53 14.69
C ILE A 56 -4.74 4.22 16.03
N GLY A 57 -4.42 3.54 17.13
CA GLY A 57 -4.61 3.99 18.51
C GLY A 57 -3.29 4.16 19.27
N ALA A 58 -2.15 3.87 18.64
CA ALA A 58 -0.81 4.07 19.19
C ALA A 58 0.23 4.18 18.07
N ASN A 59 1.38 4.80 18.36
CA ASN A 59 2.50 4.83 17.42
C ASN A 59 2.90 3.42 16.99
N GLN A 60 3.10 3.23 15.69
CA GLN A 60 3.50 1.97 15.08
C GLN A 60 5.01 1.99 14.79
N THR A 61 5.64 0.84 14.91
CA THR A 61 7.04 0.63 14.52
C THR A 61 7.10 -0.51 13.52
N LEU A 62 7.64 -0.22 12.35
CA LEU A 62 7.84 -1.19 11.29
C LEU A 62 9.28 -1.69 11.31
N THR A 63 9.48 -2.98 11.08
CA THR A 63 10.80 -3.61 10.88
C THR A 63 11.08 -3.96 9.42
N ALA A 64 10.12 -3.68 8.54
CA ALA A 64 10.19 -3.82 7.08
C ALA A 64 9.06 -2.98 6.46
N THR A 65 9.09 -2.78 5.15
CA THR A 65 8.01 -2.09 4.41
C THR A 65 6.64 -2.70 4.70
N LEU A 66 5.67 -1.85 5.00
CA LEU A 66 4.27 -2.25 5.11
C LEU A 66 3.63 -2.31 3.71
N GLN A 67 3.61 -3.51 3.12
CA GLN A 67 2.98 -3.72 1.82
C GLN A 67 1.46 -3.83 1.94
N ILE A 68 0.72 -2.92 1.31
CA ILE A 68 -0.73 -2.98 1.13
C ILE A 68 -1.00 -3.31 -0.33
N GLY A 69 -1.57 -4.49 -0.59
CA GLY A 69 -1.80 -4.97 -1.95
C GLY A 69 -1.45 -6.45 -2.09
N SER A 70 -2.39 -7.18 -2.69
CA SER A 70 -2.30 -8.61 -3.00
C SER A 70 -3.22 -8.91 -4.17
N ALA A 71 -3.15 -10.12 -4.73
CA ALA A 71 -4.15 -10.55 -5.71
C ALA A 71 -5.58 -10.44 -5.15
N THR A 72 -5.79 -10.77 -3.86
CA THR A 72 -7.08 -10.69 -3.18
C THR A 72 -7.62 -9.25 -3.11
N LEU A 73 -6.75 -8.27 -2.88
CA LEU A 73 -7.15 -6.85 -2.79
C LEU A 73 -7.25 -6.16 -4.16
N SER A 74 -6.57 -6.66 -5.18
CA SER A 74 -6.51 -6.00 -6.49
C SER A 74 -7.61 -6.49 -7.43
N VAL A 75 -8.06 -7.75 -7.29
CA VAL A 75 -9.04 -8.35 -8.22
C VAL A 75 -10.07 -9.24 -7.51
N GLY A 76 -11.25 -9.37 -8.12
CA GLY A 76 -12.31 -10.27 -7.66
C GLY A 76 -13.21 -9.70 -6.58
N ALA A 77 -13.99 -10.57 -5.94
CA ALA A 77 -15.06 -10.17 -5.02
C ALA A 77 -14.58 -9.60 -3.66
N ALA A 78 -13.29 -9.74 -3.35
CA ALA A 78 -12.66 -9.23 -2.13
C ALA A 78 -11.74 -8.03 -2.39
N ALA A 79 -11.73 -7.52 -3.64
CA ALA A 79 -10.94 -6.38 -4.03
C ALA A 79 -11.43 -5.10 -3.36
N SER A 80 -10.51 -4.17 -3.15
CA SER A 80 -10.85 -2.82 -2.77
C SER A 80 -11.45 -2.07 -3.96
N THR A 81 -12.63 -1.50 -3.73
CA THR A 81 -13.45 -0.85 -4.77
C THR A 81 -14.12 0.39 -4.20
N ALA A 82 -14.78 1.19 -5.05
CA ALA A 82 -15.58 2.32 -4.59
C ALA A 82 -16.63 1.95 -3.53
N ALA A 83 -17.24 0.75 -3.65
CA ALA A 83 -18.24 0.26 -2.70
C ALA A 83 -17.62 -0.38 -1.45
N ASN A 84 -16.38 -0.88 -1.58
CA ASN A 84 -15.63 -1.56 -0.52
C ASN A 84 -14.25 -0.88 -0.34
N PRO A 85 -14.20 0.40 0.05
CA PRO A 85 -12.93 1.12 0.15
C PRO A 85 -12.08 0.62 1.32
N VAL A 86 -10.78 0.84 1.23
CA VAL A 86 -9.84 0.61 2.34
C VAL A 86 -9.37 1.97 2.85
N VAL A 87 -9.52 2.21 4.15
CA VAL A 87 -8.99 3.41 4.81
C VAL A 87 -8.01 2.98 5.89
N ILE A 88 -6.79 3.49 5.84
CA ILE A 88 -5.81 3.40 6.91
C ILE A 88 -5.73 4.79 7.54
N ASP A 89 -6.29 4.92 8.74
CA ASP A 89 -6.37 6.17 9.49
C ASP A 89 -5.36 6.17 10.64
N GLY A 90 -4.31 6.96 10.49
CA GLY A 90 -3.28 7.14 11.50
C GLY A 90 -3.78 7.82 12.77
N ASN A 91 -4.93 8.51 12.71
CA ASN A 91 -5.57 9.15 13.86
C ASN A 91 -4.60 10.04 14.68
N GLY A 92 -3.66 10.68 14.00
CA GLY A 92 -2.63 11.54 14.59
C GLY A 92 -1.41 10.80 15.16
N PHE A 93 -1.35 9.47 15.07
CA PHE A 93 -0.20 8.68 15.51
C PHE A 93 0.87 8.54 14.42
N ALA A 94 2.08 8.21 14.86
CA ALA A 94 3.22 8.02 13.99
C ALA A 94 3.34 6.58 13.46
N ILE A 95 3.90 6.45 12.27
CA ILE A 95 4.46 5.22 11.74
C ILE A 95 5.96 5.39 11.56
N ASN A 96 6.74 4.61 12.32
CA ASN A 96 8.18 4.72 12.38
C ASN A 96 8.82 3.55 11.63
N ALA A 97 9.61 3.84 10.59
CA ALA A 97 10.42 2.83 9.94
C ALA A 97 11.72 2.61 10.71
N ASN A 98 11.82 1.47 11.40
CA ASN A 98 13.02 1.02 12.10
C ASN A 98 13.77 -0.03 11.25
N PHE A 99 14.04 0.33 10.00
CA PHE A 99 14.79 -0.48 9.04
C PHE A 99 15.47 0.41 8.00
N ALA A 100 16.55 -0.12 7.43
CA ALA A 100 17.31 0.56 6.38
C ALA A 100 16.78 0.15 5.00
N GLY A 101 16.91 1.05 4.04
CA GLY A 101 16.80 0.72 2.62
C GLY A 101 17.82 -0.34 2.21
N THR A 102 17.49 -1.03 1.14
CA THR A 102 18.26 -2.10 0.51
C THR A 102 18.82 -1.67 -0.84
N ARG A 103 18.23 -0.64 -1.45
CA ARG A 103 18.69 -0.07 -2.71
C ARG A 103 19.94 0.78 -2.46
N ALA A 104 21.11 0.21 -2.72
CA ALA A 104 22.41 0.87 -2.54
C ALA A 104 22.68 2.03 -3.53
N GLY A 105 21.78 3.02 -3.64
CA GLY A 105 21.81 4.09 -4.63
C GLY A 105 21.61 3.62 -6.08
N SER A 106 21.22 2.36 -6.29
CA SER A 106 21.03 1.78 -7.62
C SER A 106 19.63 2.02 -8.13
N GLN A 107 19.47 2.80 -9.21
CA GLN A 107 18.16 3.00 -9.81
C GLN A 107 17.64 1.77 -10.59
N THR A 108 18.47 0.74 -10.79
CA THR A 108 18.19 -0.38 -11.71
C THR A 108 18.18 -1.75 -11.05
N THR A 109 18.56 -1.86 -9.78
CA THR A 109 18.62 -3.16 -9.05
C THR A 109 18.15 -3.01 -7.62
N GLY A 110 17.38 -3.99 -7.13
CA GLY A 110 16.84 -4.01 -5.76
C GLY A 110 15.34 -3.78 -5.70
N SER A 111 14.77 -3.86 -4.49
CA SER A 111 13.40 -3.43 -4.22
C SER A 111 13.31 -1.91 -4.19
N ASN A 112 12.13 -1.36 -4.42
CA ASN A 112 11.84 0.04 -4.14
C ASN A 112 11.45 0.14 -2.66
N ASP A 113 12.34 0.61 -1.80
CA ASP A 113 12.09 0.64 -0.35
C ASP A 113 11.13 1.78 0.01
N ALA A 114 10.18 1.49 0.89
CA ALA A 114 9.18 2.45 1.34
C ALA A 114 8.74 2.17 2.77
N ILE A 115 8.22 3.18 3.48
CA ILE A 115 7.50 2.91 4.74
C ILE A 115 6.21 2.13 4.44
N ILE A 116 5.43 2.61 3.46
CA ILE A 116 4.26 1.91 2.90
C ILE A 116 4.45 1.73 1.40
N ALA A 117 4.23 0.51 0.93
CA ALA A 117 4.16 0.21 -0.50
C ALA A 117 2.74 -0.24 -0.87
N LEU A 118 2.08 0.54 -1.74
CA LEU A 118 0.84 0.15 -2.40
C LEU A 118 1.20 -0.67 -3.64
N ASN A 119 0.82 -1.95 -3.63
CA ASN A 119 1.19 -2.93 -4.65
C ASN A 119 -0.04 -3.39 -5.45
N GLY A 120 -0.54 -2.49 -6.31
CA GLY A 120 -1.72 -2.67 -7.15
C GLY A 120 -3.13 -2.63 -6.55
N PRO A 121 -3.38 -2.22 -5.27
CA PRO A 121 -4.77 -2.08 -4.82
C PRO A 121 -5.40 -0.81 -5.40
N ASP A 122 -6.73 -0.80 -5.50
CA ASP A 122 -7.52 0.39 -5.84
C ASP A 122 -8.28 0.94 -4.62
N TYR A 123 -8.74 2.19 -4.66
CA TYR A 123 -9.63 2.77 -3.63
C TYR A 123 -9.08 2.69 -2.19
N VAL A 124 -7.79 2.99 -2.04
CA VAL A 124 -7.11 3.04 -0.74
C VAL A 124 -6.90 4.49 -0.31
N THR A 125 -7.28 4.81 0.93
CA THR A 125 -6.97 6.09 1.59
C THR A 125 -5.95 5.87 2.70
N ILE A 126 -4.87 6.65 2.71
CA ILE A 126 -3.87 6.72 3.78
C ILE A 126 -3.90 8.14 4.35
N LYS A 127 -4.30 8.28 5.61
CA LYS A 127 -4.48 9.61 6.20
C LYS A 127 -4.08 9.73 7.66
N ASN A 128 -3.88 10.97 8.10
CA ASN A 128 -3.67 11.34 9.50
C ASN A 128 -2.46 10.67 10.17
N PHE A 129 -1.42 10.32 9.42
CA PHE A 129 -0.18 9.78 9.97
C PHE A 129 0.90 10.86 10.12
N THR A 130 1.82 10.64 11.06
CA THR A 130 3.18 11.16 10.96
C THR A 130 4.12 10.04 10.50
N PHE A 131 4.70 10.15 9.31
CA PHE A 131 5.70 9.22 8.80
C PHE A 131 7.08 9.62 9.26
N ASN A 132 7.81 8.69 9.88
CA ASN A 132 9.18 8.91 10.32
C ASN A 132 10.10 7.84 9.75
N GLU A 133 11.11 8.27 9.01
CA GLU A 133 12.27 7.44 8.73
C GLU A 133 13.27 7.48 9.91
N GLN A 134 13.97 6.36 10.17
CA GLN A 134 15.00 6.36 11.22
C GLN A 134 16.14 7.33 10.88
N LEU A 135 16.53 8.16 11.85
CA LEU A 135 17.58 9.19 11.68
C LEU A 135 18.97 8.60 11.41
N SER A 136 19.19 7.32 11.72
CA SER A 136 20.42 6.57 11.43
C SER A 136 20.58 6.24 9.94
N ASN A 137 19.55 6.42 9.11
CA ASN A 137 19.63 6.24 7.66
C ASN A 137 20.31 7.45 7.01
N THR A 138 21.61 7.62 7.21
CA THR A 138 22.36 8.81 6.75
C THR A 138 23.14 8.59 5.45
N THR A 139 23.07 7.40 4.84
CA THR A 139 23.79 7.08 3.61
C THR A 139 22.80 6.70 2.51
N SER A 140 23.16 6.97 1.25
CA SER A 140 22.35 6.62 0.08
C SER A 140 22.04 5.13 -0.09
N SER A 141 22.65 4.26 0.73
CA SER A 141 22.41 2.82 0.76
C SER A 141 21.59 2.35 1.95
N ALA A 142 21.31 3.24 2.91
CA ALA A 142 20.55 2.94 4.11
C ALA A 142 19.22 3.71 4.15
N THR A 143 19.09 4.79 3.38
CA THR A 143 17.85 5.56 3.22
C THR A 143 16.77 4.78 2.51
N LEU A 144 15.53 4.94 2.95
CA LEU A 144 14.36 4.51 2.20
C LEU A 144 14.12 5.47 1.05
N GLU A 145 13.71 4.96 -0.12
CA GLU A 145 13.41 5.84 -1.25
C GLU A 145 12.14 6.64 -1.00
N ASN A 146 11.17 6.09 -0.28
CA ASN A 146 9.82 6.67 -0.20
C ASN A 146 9.20 6.53 1.19
N ALA A 147 8.32 7.47 1.55
CA ALA A 147 7.36 7.22 2.62
C ALA A 147 6.23 6.33 2.09
N ILE A 148 5.64 6.72 0.95
CA ILE A 148 4.58 5.99 0.27
C ILE A 148 4.96 5.78 -1.19
N GLY A 149 4.99 4.53 -1.64
CA GLY A 149 5.18 4.19 -3.05
C GLY A 149 3.96 3.48 -3.65
N CYS A 150 3.49 3.95 -4.81
CA CYS A 150 2.45 3.31 -5.61
C CYS A 150 3.08 2.56 -6.79
N TYR A 151 2.90 1.25 -6.83
CA TYR A 151 3.54 0.32 -7.75
C TYR A 151 2.52 -0.60 -8.41
N ASN A 152 2.85 -1.05 -9.62
CA ASN A 152 2.16 -2.15 -10.27
C ASN A 152 2.42 -3.46 -9.53
N ARG A 153 1.41 -4.34 -9.46
CA ARG A 153 1.55 -5.65 -8.81
C ARG A 153 2.28 -6.66 -9.68
N LEU A 154 2.09 -6.59 -11.00
CA LEU A 154 2.56 -7.58 -11.97
C LEU A 154 3.38 -6.94 -13.09
N SER A 155 4.44 -7.63 -13.53
CA SER A 155 5.35 -7.15 -14.58
C SER A 155 4.86 -7.44 -16.00
N ALA A 156 3.67 -8.00 -16.14
CA ALA A 156 3.02 -8.37 -17.40
C ALA A 156 1.50 -8.27 -17.24
N SER A 157 0.77 -8.13 -18.34
CA SER A 157 -0.69 -8.00 -18.33
C SER A 157 -1.40 -9.21 -17.69
N PRO A 158 -2.40 -9.00 -16.81
CA PRO A 158 -2.83 -7.72 -16.25
C PRO A 158 -1.77 -7.15 -15.29
N PHE A 159 -1.39 -5.88 -15.43
CA PHE A 159 -0.31 -5.27 -14.65
C PHE A 159 -0.75 -4.84 -13.25
N ASP A 160 -2.06 -4.62 -13.04
CA ASP A 160 -2.68 -4.18 -11.79
C ASP A 160 -1.94 -2.98 -11.15
N GLY A 161 -2.07 -1.81 -11.75
CA GLY A 161 -1.60 -0.55 -11.18
C GLY A 161 -2.57 0.01 -10.15
N CYS A 162 -2.08 0.85 -9.24
CA CYS A 162 -2.89 1.48 -8.20
C CYS A 162 -3.82 2.56 -8.77
N GLN A 163 -5.11 2.50 -8.43
CA GLN A 163 -6.09 3.50 -8.85
C GLN A 163 -6.91 4.08 -7.71
N TYR A 164 -7.31 5.34 -7.82
CA TYR A 164 -8.13 6.03 -6.82
C TYR A 164 -7.50 5.96 -5.43
N ILE A 165 -6.22 6.35 -5.36
CA ILE A 165 -5.46 6.38 -4.11
C ILE A 165 -5.53 7.79 -3.53
N TYR A 166 -5.81 7.89 -2.24
CA TYR A 166 -5.90 9.15 -1.52
C TYR A 166 -4.83 9.17 -0.43
N ILE A 167 -3.91 10.12 -0.51
CA ILE A 167 -2.86 10.35 0.48
C ILE A 167 -3.14 11.72 1.08
N GLU A 168 -3.70 11.76 2.29
CA GLU A 168 -4.34 12.96 2.81
C GLU A 168 -3.94 13.29 4.25
N ASN A 169 -3.67 14.56 4.54
CA ASN A 169 -3.47 15.04 5.91
C ASN A 169 -2.36 14.28 6.69
N ASN A 170 -1.29 13.89 5.99
CA ASN A 170 -0.13 13.25 6.60
C ASN A 170 0.99 14.26 6.80
N THR A 171 1.86 14.01 7.77
CA THR A 171 3.16 14.68 7.91
C THR A 171 4.27 13.71 7.54
N PHE A 172 5.26 14.16 6.77
CA PHE A 172 6.39 13.34 6.34
C PHE A 172 7.72 13.88 6.86
N ASN A 173 8.40 13.09 7.67
CA ASN A 173 9.76 13.31 8.17
C ASN A 173 10.69 12.25 7.57
N MET A 174 11.09 12.46 6.31
CA MET A 174 12.03 11.58 5.60
C MET A 174 13.46 12.11 5.74
N THR A 175 14.45 11.22 5.65
CA THR A 175 15.85 11.66 5.55
C THR A 175 16.14 12.22 4.16
N GLU A 176 17.02 13.22 4.07
CA GLU A 176 17.33 13.92 2.81
C GLU A 176 18.43 13.22 1.98
N SER A 177 18.91 12.07 2.43
CA SER A 177 20.08 11.37 1.86
C SER A 177 19.76 10.39 0.73
N GLY A 178 18.47 10.16 0.42
CA GLY A 178 18.02 9.22 -0.61
C GLY A 178 18.12 9.79 -2.02
N THR A 179 19.25 9.58 -2.71
CA THR A 179 19.36 9.89 -4.15
C THR A 179 18.40 9.01 -4.97
N GLY A 180 17.50 9.61 -5.74
CA GLY A 180 16.61 8.88 -6.66
C GLY A 180 15.33 8.31 -6.04
N GLY A 181 14.94 8.81 -4.86
CA GLY A 181 13.64 8.56 -4.22
C GLY A 181 12.77 9.81 -4.12
N ALA A 182 11.51 9.62 -3.72
CA ALA A 182 10.58 10.69 -3.40
C ALA A 182 9.70 10.31 -2.20
N THR A 183 9.36 11.27 -1.34
CA THR A 183 8.47 11.05 -0.18
C THR A 183 7.19 10.33 -0.61
N ILE A 184 6.58 10.77 -1.71
CA ILE A 184 5.51 10.05 -2.41
C ILE A 184 5.99 9.73 -3.83
N GLN A 185 6.02 8.45 -4.17
CA GLN A 185 6.41 7.96 -5.49
C GLN A 185 5.24 7.27 -6.15
N VAL A 186 4.96 7.62 -7.40
CA VAL A 186 4.10 6.83 -8.29
C VAL A 186 4.97 6.36 -9.44
N SER A 187 5.12 5.04 -9.58
CA SER A 187 6.05 4.46 -10.53
C SER A 187 5.45 3.23 -11.20
N PRO A 188 5.51 3.10 -12.54
CA PRO A 188 5.15 1.89 -13.25
C PRO A 188 6.25 0.84 -13.06
N ALA A 189 6.59 0.50 -11.82
CA ALA A 189 7.53 -0.54 -11.45
C ALA A 189 6.82 -1.57 -10.57
N ILE A 190 7.48 -2.69 -10.30
CA ILE A 190 7.02 -3.62 -9.26
C ILE A 190 7.72 -3.26 -7.96
N TYR A 191 7.02 -3.27 -6.83
CA TYR A 191 7.62 -2.94 -5.54
C TYR A 191 8.94 -3.70 -5.26
N THR A 192 9.02 -4.97 -5.65
CA THR A 192 10.22 -5.82 -5.48
C THR A 192 11.25 -5.70 -6.61
N SER A 193 11.10 -4.74 -7.53
CA SER A 193 11.97 -4.53 -8.67
C SER A 193 12.09 -3.05 -9.05
N ALA A 194 13.31 -2.53 -9.06
CA ALA A 194 13.60 -1.18 -9.52
C ALA A 194 13.38 -0.94 -11.03
N THR A 195 13.09 -1.98 -11.82
CA THR A 195 12.90 -1.86 -13.27
C THR A 195 11.52 -1.28 -13.60
N LEU A 196 11.51 -0.16 -14.33
CA LEU A 196 10.31 0.44 -14.89
C LEU A 196 9.71 -0.43 -16.01
N LEU A 197 8.40 -0.56 -16.00
CA LEU A 197 7.58 -1.10 -17.09
C LEU A 197 7.47 -0.04 -18.18
N ALA A 198 7.65 -0.46 -19.43
CA ALA A 198 7.57 0.45 -20.56
C ALA A 198 6.15 0.99 -20.76
N HIS A 199 6.00 2.27 -21.08
CA HIS A 199 4.71 2.89 -21.37
C HIS A 199 3.87 2.13 -22.42
N SER A 200 4.52 1.58 -23.46
CA SER A 200 3.85 0.77 -24.50
C SER A 200 3.09 -0.44 -23.94
N SER A 201 3.46 -0.92 -22.76
CA SER A 201 2.80 -2.02 -22.07
C SER A 201 1.36 -1.70 -21.66
N PHE A 202 1.01 -0.42 -21.51
CA PHE A 202 -0.32 0.01 -21.09
C PHE A 202 -1.20 0.54 -22.23
N ALA A 203 -0.69 0.58 -23.46
CA ALA A 203 -1.36 1.22 -24.60
C ALA A 203 -2.71 0.58 -24.96
N THR A 204 -2.87 -0.72 -24.71
CA THR A 204 -4.10 -1.46 -25.05
C THR A 204 -5.10 -1.52 -23.91
N ASP A 205 -4.65 -1.36 -22.67
CA ASP A 205 -5.51 -1.32 -21.49
C ASP A 205 -4.96 -0.33 -20.45
N PRO A 206 -5.32 0.96 -20.58
CA PRO A 206 -4.91 1.97 -19.63
C PRO A 206 -5.50 1.79 -18.23
N THR A 207 -6.40 0.84 -17.99
CA THR A 207 -6.91 0.56 -16.63
C THR A 207 -5.91 -0.23 -15.78
N GLN A 208 -4.80 -0.68 -16.38
CA GLN A 208 -3.77 -1.47 -15.73
C GLN A 208 -2.58 -0.63 -15.21
N MET A 209 -2.59 0.68 -15.42
CA MET A 209 -1.52 1.59 -14.96
C MET A 209 -1.89 2.27 -13.64
N ASN A 210 -0.88 2.78 -12.94
CA ASN A 210 -1.14 3.71 -11.83
C ASN A 210 -1.82 4.98 -12.35
N ARG A 211 -2.97 5.37 -11.78
CA ARG A 211 -3.71 6.57 -12.18
C ARG A 211 -4.68 7.03 -11.10
N TYR A 212 -5.16 8.27 -11.17
CA TYR A 212 -6.08 8.82 -10.16
C TYR A 212 -5.50 8.72 -8.74
N ILE A 213 -4.28 9.22 -8.58
CA ILE A 213 -3.65 9.38 -7.28
C ILE A 213 -3.95 10.82 -6.82
N TYR A 214 -4.34 10.99 -5.56
CA TYR A 214 -4.71 12.27 -4.97
C TYR A 214 -3.80 12.49 -3.77
N VAL A 215 -3.05 13.60 -3.80
CA VAL A 215 -2.16 14.01 -2.73
C VAL A 215 -2.67 15.35 -2.23
N THR A 216 -3.28 15.37 -1.05
CA THR A 216 -4.00 16.54 -0.54
C THR A 216 -3.66 16.85 0.92
N ASN A 217 -3.51 18.13 1.26
CA ASN A 217 -3.34 18.60 2.64
C ASN A 217 -2.18 17.93 3.41
N ASN A 218 -1.13 17.47 2.73
CA ASN A 218 0.02 16.86 3.40
C ASN A 218 1.06 17.93 3.79
N ASN A 219 1.74 17.69 4.90
CA ASN A 219 2.88 18.47 5.34
C ASN A 219 4.20 17.72 5.04
N PHE A 220 4.97 18.20 4.08
CA PHE A 220 6.30 17.66 3.76
C PHE A 220 7.35 18.37 4.60
N ALA A 221 7.54 17.92 5.84
CA ALA A 221 8.49 18.55 6.77
C ALA A 221 9.95 18.30 6.36
N SER A 222 10.27 17.12 5.82
CA SER A 222 11.56 16.80 5.23
C SER A 222 11.48 15.70 4.16
N GLY A 223 12.43 15.71 3.23
CA GLY A 223 12.56 14.73 2.14
C GLY A 223 13.37 15.29 0.96
N TYR A 224 13.99 14.41 0.18
CA TYR A 224 14.82 14.80 -0.96
C TYR A 224 14.00 15.36 -2.13
N THR A 225 13.06 14.55 -2.64
CA THR A 225 11.99 14.98 -3.56
C THR A 225 10.67 14.71 -2.85
N TYR A 226 9.71 15.65 -2.86
CA TYR A 226 8.44 15.41 -2.17
C TYR A 226 7.51 14.50 -2.94
N VAL A 227 7.28 14.78 -4.23
CA VAL A 227 6.39 13.98 -5.06
C VAL A 227 7.05 13.72 -6.41
N ALA A 228 7.16 12.45 -6.80
CA ALA A 228 7.68 12.05 -8.10
C ALA A 228 6.67 11.19 -8.86
N LEU A 229 6.46 11.58 -10.12
CA LEU A 229 5.64 10.87 -11.09
C LEU A 229 6.54 10.37 -12.20
N THR A 230 6.67 9.06 -12.30
CA THR A 230 7.51 8.45 -13.33
C THR A 230 6.61 7.89 -14.43
N ASP A 231 6.75 8.42 -15.64
CA ASP A 231 6.16 7.83 -16.87
C ASP A 231 4.63 7.60 -16.82
N LEU A 232 3.87 8.54 -16.23
CA LEU A 232 2.40 8.51 -16.15
C LEU A 232 1.75 9.30 -17.30
N PRO A 233 0.69 8.77 -17.96
CA PRO A 233 0.05 9.44 -19.11
C PRO A 233 -1.10 10.38 -18.78
N GLU A 234 -1.58 10.46 -17.53
CA GLU A 234 -2.72 11.31 -17.14
C GLU A 234 -2.41 12.16 -15.89
N PRO A 235 -3.04 13.34 -15.74
CA PRO A 235 -2.70 14.26 -14.67
C PRO A 235 -3.11 13.72 -13.30
N MET A 236 -2.13 13.73 -12.38
CA MET A 236 -2.38 13.64 -10.94
C MET A 236 -2.91 15.00 -10.45
N VAL A 237 -3.91 14.98 -9.57
CA VAL A 237 -4.36 16.19 -8.88
C VAL A 237 -3.57 16.31 -7.58
N VAL A 238 -2.63 17.25 -7.54
CA VAL A 238 -1.87 17.62 -6.34
C VAL A 238 -2.45 18.93 -5.83
N HIS A 239 -3.03 18.92 -4.63
CA HIS A 239 -3.58 20.12 -3.98
C HIS A 239 -2.92 20.36 -2.63
#